data_AF-A0A416P9W5-F1
#
_entry.id   AF-A0A416P9W5-F1
#
_cell.length_a   1.000
_cell.length_b   1.000
_cell.length_c   1.000
_cell.angle_alpha   90.00
_cell.angle_beta   90.00
_cell.angle_gamma   90.00
#
_symmetry.space_group_name_H-M   'P 1'
#
loop_
_entity.id
_entity.type
_entity.pdbx_description
1 polymer ?
#
loop_
_entity_poly.entity_id
_entity_poly.type
_entity_poly.pdbx_seq_one_letter_code
_entity_poly.pdbx_strand_id
1 'polypeptide(L)' 'MTKIERYWDVIVSFMNDNIREEVHGLLAPCTKREFLREYVKRDTGFADLLYNEFSIDLFDTQD' A
#
# COMPACT_ATOMS: atom_id res chain seq x y z
N MET A 1 -1.24 0.30 -16.69
CA MET A 1 -0.83 1.10 -15.51
C MET A 1 -1.90 0.92 -14.45
N THR A 2 -1.54 0.31 -13.32
CA THR A 2 -2.50 0.05 -12.24
C THR A 2 -2.82 1.33 -11.45
N LYS A 3 -3.94 1.35 -10.70
CA LYS A 3 -4.24 2.47 -9.80
C LYS A 3 -3.12 2.67 -8.76
N ILE A 4 -2.55 1.57 -8.27
CA ILE A 4 -1.40 1.58 -7.35
C ILE A 4 -0.21 2.32 -7.97
N GLU A 5 0.11 2.06 -9.24
CA GLU A 5 1.21 2.76 -9.92
C GLU A 5 0.91 4.24 -10.10
N ARG A 6 -0.33 4.58 -10.47
CA ARG A 6 -0.78 5.96 -10.71
C ARG A 6 -0.75 6.82 -9.46
N TYR A 7 -1.18 6.28 -8.32
CA TYR A 7 -1.33 7.04 -7.09
C TYR A 7 -0.19 6.80 -6.09
N TRP A 8 0.87 6.08 -6.48
CA TRP A 8 1.92 5.63 -5.57
C TRP A 8 2.48 6.74 -4.68
N ASP A 9 2.90 7.86 -5.26
CA ASP A 9 3.54 8.95 -4.52
C ASP A 9 2.57 9.58 -3.51
N VAL A 10 1.28 9.67 -3.86
CA VAL A 10 0.23 10.19 -2.98
C VAL A 10 -0.06 9.18 -1.87
N ILE A 11 -0.20 7.89 -2.19
CA ILE A 11 -0.40 6.81 -1.21
C ILE A 11 0.74 6.81 -0.19
N VAL A 12 2.00 6.90 -0.64
CA VAL A 12 3.18 6.96 0.24
C VAL A 12 3.16 8.16 1.17
N SER A 13 2.59 9.30 0.74
CA SER A 13 2.47 10.50 1.58
C SER A 13 1.47 10.36 2.74
N PHE A 14 0.53 9.42 2.64
CA PHE A 14 -0.40 9.09 3.73
C PHE A 14 0.14 8.04 4.71
N MET A 15 1.25 7.37 4.39
CA MET A 15 1.79 6.30 5.23
C MET A 15 2.47 6.84 6.48
N ASN A 16 2.38 6.07 7.56
CA ASN A 16 3.26 6.24 8.71
C ASN A 16 4.70 5.88 8.34
N ASP A 17 5.61 6.83 8.51
CA ASP A 17 7.02 6.68 8.13
C ASP A 17 7.71 5.49 8.82
N ASN A 18 7.45 5.25 10.11
CA ASN A 18 8.07 4.15 10.86
C ASN A 18 7.65 2.79 10.30
N ILE A 19 6.35 2.61 10.03
CA ILE A 19 5.83 1.36 9.44
C ILE A 19 6.37 1.20 8.02
N ARG A 20 6.38 2.29 7.23
CA ARG A 20 6.87 2.27 5.85
C ARG A 20 8.34 1.84 5.78
N GLU A 21 9.20 2.40 6.63
CA GLU A 21 10.61 2.07 6.70
C GLU A 21 10.86 0.63 7.18
N GLU A 22 10.11 0.17 8.19
CA GLU A 22 10.22 -1.21 8.67
C GLU A 22 9.83 -2.22 7.58
N VAL A 23 8.68 -2.00 6.92
CA VAL A 23 8.23 -2.87 5.81
C VAL A 23 9.25 -2.85 4.68
N HIS A 24 9.75 -1.67 4.31
CA HIS A 24 10.75 -1.54 3.23
C HIS A 24 12.04 -2.28 3.57
N GLY A 25 12.55 -2.13 4.79
CA GLY A 25 13.76 -2.81 5.25
C GLY A 25 13.64 -4.33 5.26
N LEU A 26 12.44 -4.86 5.54
CA LEU A 26 12.18 -6.30 5.59
C LEU A 26 11.89 -6.92 4.21
N LEU A 27 11.20 -6.20 3.33
CA LEU A 27 10.72 -6.74 2.06
C LEU A 27 11.55 -6.34 0.84
N ALA A 28 12.43 -5.34 0.92
CA ALA A 28 13.17 -4.89 -0.26
C ALA A 28 14.17 -5.96 -0.75
N PRO A 29 14.25 -6.23 -2.06
CA PRO A 29 13.43 -5.64 -3.14
C PRO A 29 12.03 -6.29 -3.23
N CYS A 30 10.98 -5.48 -3.42
CA CYS A 30 9.60 -5.94 -3.59
C CYS A 30 8.82 -5.09 -4.60
N THR A 31 7.66 -5.60 -5.05
CA THR A 31 6.70 -4.82 -5.85
C THR A 31 5.86 -3.89 -4.99
N LYS A 32 5.32 -2.81 -5.58
CA LYS A 32 4.40 -1.88 -4.90
C LYS A 32 3.19 -2.58 -4.26
N ARG A 33 2.68 -3.63 -4.90
CA ARG A 33 1.53 -4.42 -4.40
C ARG A 33 1.92 -5.28 -3.20
N GLU A 34 3.07 -5.96 -3.25
CA GLU A 34 3.58 -6.74 -2.11
C GLU A 34 3.86 -5.82 -0.92
N PHE A 35 4.50 -4.68 -1.17
CA PHE A 35 4.73 -3.65 -0.16
C PHE A 35 3.43 -3.20 0.51
N LEU A 36 2.43 -2.81 -0.29
CA LEU A 36 1.14 -2.33 0.24
C LEU A 36 0.40 -3.40 1.05
N ARG A 37 0.43 -4.66 0.60
CA ARG A 37 -0.18 -5.77 1.37
C ARG A 37 0.48 -5.94 2.74
N GLU A 38 1.80 -5.86 2.81
CA GLU A 38 2.54 -5.97 4.08
C GLU A 38 2.40 -4.74 4.97
N TYR A 39 2.27 -3.56 4.38
CA TYR A 39 1.96 -2.33 5.10
C TYR A 39 0.57 -2.41 5.74
N VAL A 40 -0.46 -2.80 4.98
CA VAL A 40 -1.86 -2.89 5.50
C VAL A 40 -2.00 -3.94 6.61
N LYS A 41 -1.16 -4.98 6.63
CA LYS A 41 -1.13 -5.93 7.76
C LYS A 41 -0.68 -5.28 9.08
N ARG A 42 0.18 -4.26 9.01
CA ARG A 42 0.68 -3.51 10.18
C ARG A 42 -0.20 -2.31 10.51
N ASP A 43 -0.81 -1.70 9.51
CA ASP A 43 -1.73 -0.56 9.62
C ASP A 43 -3.06 -0.90 8.92
N THR A 44 -3.94 -1.59 9.64
CA THR A 44 -5.18 -2.14 9.07
C THR A 44 -6.17 -1.07 8.63
N GLY A 45 -6.16 0.11 9.27
CA GLY A 45 -7.00 1.25 8.87
C GLY A 45 -6.60 1.85 7.53
N PHE A 46 -5.38 1.57 7.05
CA PHE A 46 -4.93 2.02 5.75
C PHE A 46 -5.68 1.35 4.59
N ALA A 47 -6.25 0.15 4.80
CA ALA A 47 -7.11 -0.49 3.79
C ALA A 47 -8.33 0.37 3.46
N ASP A 48 -8.98 0.95 4.47
CA ASP A 48 -10.15 1.80 4.30
C ASP A 48 -9.78 3.09 3.55
N LEU A 49 -8.62 3.68 3.87
CA LEU A 49 -8.09 4.84 3.15
C LEU A 49 -7.87 4.51 1.67
N LEU A 50 -7.25 3.37 1.36
CA LEU A 50 -7.02 2.92 -0.02
C LEU A 50 -8.32 2.76 -0.81
N TYR A 51 -9.35 2.20 -0.19
CA TYR A 51 -10.65 2.03 -0.83
C TYR A 51 -11.38 3.37 -1.00
N ASN A 52 -11.47 4.17 0.06
CA ASN A 52 -12.29 5.40 0.05
C ASN A 52 -11.67 6.50 -0.82
N GLU A 53 -10.35 6.69 -0.78
CA GLU A 53 -9.68 7.79 -1.49
C GLU A 53 -9.26 7.41 -2.91
N PHE A 54 -8.95 6.14 -3.16
CA PHE A 54 -8.37 5.68 -4.43
C PHE A 54 -9.18 4.58 -5.12
N SER A 55 -10.22 4.04 -4.48
CA SER A 55 -10.96 2.86 -4.95
C SER A 55 -10.02 1.71 -5.31
N ILE A 56 -9.05 1.46 -4.42
CA ILE A 56 -8.11 0.34 -4.49
C ILE A 56 -8.53 -0.68 -3.44
N ASP A 57 -8.91 -1.87 -3.90
CA ASP A 57 -9.07 -3.04 -3.05
C ASP A 57 -7.85 -3.96 -3.27
N LEU A 58 -7.13 -4.28 -2.19
CA LEU A 58 -5.94 -5.13 -2.23
C LEU A 58 -6.26 -6.64 -2.23
N PHE A 59 -7.51 -6.99 -1.89
CA PHE A 59 -8.03 -8.34 -1.73
C PHE A 59 -9.00 -8.75 -2.83
N ASP A 60 -9.49 -7.80 -3.62
CA ASP A 60 -10.27 -8.11 -4.81
C ASP A 60 -9.36 -8.74 -5.88
N THR A 61 -9.64 -10.00 -6.19
CA THR A 61 -8.92 -10.79 -7.20
C THR A 61 -9.58 -10.58 -8.56
N GLN A 62 -9.53 -9.37 -9.10
CA GLN A 62 -9.84 -9.13 -10.50
C GLN A 62 -8.61 -8.54 -11.18
N ASP A 63 -7.79 -9.44 -11.73
CA ASP A 63 -6.94 -9.16 -12.88
C ASP A 63 -7.79 -9.24 -14.16
#